data_AF-A0A964AT74-F1
#
_entry.id   AF-A0A964AT74-F1
#
_cell.length_a   1.000
_cell.length_b   1.000
_cell.length_c   1.000
_cell.angle_alpha   90.00
_cell.angle_beta   90.00
_cell.angle_gamma   90.00
#
_symmetry.space_group_name_H-M   'P 1'
#
loop_
_entity.id
_entity.type
_entity.pdbx_description
1 polymer ?
#
loop_
_entity_poly.entity_id
_entity_poly.type
_entity_poly.pdbx_seq_one_letter_code
_entity_poly.pdbx_strand_id
1 'polypeptide(L)'
;MNPTLLLHALVRLRSPSRVEKLYRIRRPWPFVETATVDLGRHLALALGLLPPPTARVGALAFLLARVLDAFEDLSVDHAGAIEHMEDALAFLRGESAEWLSPGDLTAYKESDRVERALVARLPLLRTALMTLPDAARDDILTTLERVAGGMGYALRERAEGRLPDLRSYADRVLGPAIAFTFRTLELDPPAEVRIHAVARLLQAANNLRDMAEDDVRSHRWYPGSVAAQRLRTELMAGACAPLAVGLLQPLGFPRWSGARGALALMATTSARALGRVAVGPPLRLLGHPLRLALGCMISPAVWGRLLTSLDEVVHQTLCRSFGLEGAHRSSIGRPQTTCEPTSPIHSILCLFEAEALSLPEGPLSQQPADCDAAQRLLLGDFLLAGTLDHVGTLDTERCVVLAEDVATSIAHAAAQGST
;
A
#
# COMPACT_ATOMS: atom_id res chain seq x y z
N MET A 1 -19.47 14.74 -5.56
CA MET A 1 -18.78 15.28 -4.37
C MET A 1 -19.74 15.29 -3.20
N ASN A 2 -19.28 14.93 -2.01
CA ASN A 2 -20.02 15.02 -0.74
C ASN A 2 -19.40 16.16 0.11
N PRO A 3 -19.89 17.41 -0.03
CA PRO A 3 -19.27 18.58 0.59
C PRO A 3 -19.32 18.54 2.12
N THR A 4 -20.36 17.95 2.71
CA THR A 4 -20.52 17.83 4.16
C THR A 4 -19.44 16.93 4.75
N LEU A 5 -19.21 15.75 4.16
CA LEU A 5 -18.13 14.85 4.59
C LEU A 5 -16.75 15.50 4.41
N LEU A 6 -16.53 16.15 3.26
CA LEU A 6 -15.26 16.83 2.97
C LEU A 6 -14.97 17.92 4.01
N LEU A 7 -15.93 18.81 4.29
CA LEU A 7 -15.75 19.88 5.28
C LEU A 7 -15.53 19.31 6.69
N HIS A 8 -16.30 18.30 7.08
CA HIS A 8 -16.14 17.66 8.39
C HIS A 8 -14.75 17.03 8.54
N ALA A 9 -14.28 16.30 7.52
CA ALA A 9 -12.95 15.71 7.50
C ALA A 9 -11.83 16.78 7.52
N LEU A 10 -12.00 17.91 6.83
CA LEU A 10 -11.04 19.01 6.83
C LEU A 10 -10.89 19.63 8.22
N VAL A 11 -12.02 19.94 8.88
CA VAL A 11 -12.03 20.51 10.23
C VAL A 11 -11.40 19.54 11.24
N ARG A 12 -11.57 18.23 11.03
CA ARG A 12 -11.17 17.18 11.96
C ARG A 12 -9.81 16.53 11.67
N LEU A 13 -9.14 16.86 10.57
CA LEU A 13 -7.95 16.15 10.08
C LEU A 13 -6.82 15.98 11.13
N ARG A 14 -6.70 16.93 12.07
CA ARG A 14 -5.71 16.92 13.15
C ARG A 14 -6.31 16.90 14.55
N SER A 15 -7.62 16.71 14.65
CA SER A 15 -8.28 16.62 15.93
C SER A 15 -8.13 15.22 16.53
N PRO A 16 -8.11 15.08 17.86
CA PRO A 16 -8.25 13.78 18.50
C PRO A 16 -9.60 13.14 18.17
N SER A 17 -9.63 11.81 18.19
CA SER A 17 -10.80 10.98 17.97
C SER A 17 -11.81 11.17 19.11
N ARG A 18 -13.10 11.01 18.84
CA ARG A 18 -14.15 11.19 19.85
C ARG A 18 -14.80 9.86 20.18
N VAL A 19 -14.02 8.97 20.79
CA VAL A 19 -14.43 7.60 21.11
C VAL A 19 -15.75 7.58 21.90
N GLU A 20 -15.88 8.41 22.93
CA GLU A 20 -17.08 8.48 23.77
C GLU A 20 -18.31 8.94 22.97
N LYS A 21 -18.11 9.79 21.96
CA LYS A 21 -19.19 10.23 21.07
C LYS A 21 -19.67 9.06 20.22
N LEU A 22 -18.78 8.21 19.72
CA LEU A 22 -19.13 7.05 18.89
C LEU A 22 -20.09 6.09 19.60
N TYR A 23 -19.86 5.82 20.89
CA TYR A 23 -20.75 4.98 21.70
C TYR A 23 -22.15 5.60 21.91
N ARG A 24 -22.26 6.92 21.86
CA ARG A 24 -23.53 7.64 22.05
C ARG A 24 -24.36 7.75 20.77
N ILE A 25 -23.74 7.62 19.59
CA ILE A 25 -24.46 7.72 18.32
C ILE A 25 -25.35 6.48 18.15
N ARG A 26 -26.65 6.71 17.95
CA ARG A 26 -27.66 5.65 17.74
C ARG A 26 -28.07 5.47 16.28
N ARG A 27 -27.79 6.44 15.42
CA ARG A 27 -28.18 6.41 14.00
C ARG A 27 -27.03 5.80 13.16
N PRO A 28 -27.31 4.86 12.24
CA PRO A 28 -26.28 4.17 11.46
C PRO A 28 -25.36 5.10 10.66
N TRP A 29 -25.92 5.94 9.78
CA TRP A 29 -25.11 6.81 8.92
C TRP A 29 -24.31 7.89 9.67
N PRO A 30 -24.87 8.59 10.66
CA PRO A 30 -24.07 9.48 11.50
C PRO A 30 -22.92 8.78 12.25
N PHE A 31 -23.08 7.50 12.60
CA PHE A 31 -22.01 6.70 13.19
C PHE A 31 -20.92 6.43 12.15
N VAL A 32 -21.29 5.93 10.97
CA VAL A 32 -20.37 5.69 9.84
C VAL A 32 -19.57 6.95 9.52
N GLU A 33 -20.24 8.09 9.28
CA GLU A 33 -19.55 9.33 8.92
C GLU A 33 -18.57 9.82 10.00
N THR A 34 -18.95 9.72 11.28
CA THR A 34 -18.07 10.13 12.39
C THR A 34 -16.88 9.19 12.50
N ALA A 35 -17.11 7.88 12.44
CA ALA A 35 -16.05 6.88 12.53
C ALA A 35 -15.08 6.94 11.34
N THR A 36 -15.57 7.14 10.11
CA THR A 36 -14.73 7.31 8.93
C THR A 36 -13.81 8.52 9.05
N VAL A 37 -14.29 9.63 9.62
CA VAL A 37 -13.46 10.81 9.86
C VAL A 37 -12.39 10.55 10.92
N ASP A 38 -12.77 9.92 12.04
CA ASP A 38 -11.86 9.67 13.16
C ASP A 38 -10.74 8.65 12.79
N LEU A 39 -11.06 7.59 12.04
CA LEU A 39 -10.08 6.58 11.59
C LEU A 39 -9.40 6.90 10.26
N GLY A 40 -10.18 7.25 9.24
CA GLY A 40 -9.71 7.31 7.86
C GLY A 40 -8.95 8.60 7.51
N ARG A 41 -9.20 9.71 8.22
CA ARG A 41 -8.55 11.02 8.02
C ARG A 41 -8.43 11.44 6.54
N HIS A 42 -7.29 11.17 5.88
CA HIS A 42 -7.09 11.44 4.46
C HIS A 42 -8.05 10.64 3.55
N LEU A 43 -8.40 9.40 3.92
CA LEU A 43 -9.42 8.63 3.23
C LEU A 43 -10.79 9.31 3.33
N ALA A 44 -11.15 9.88 4.48
CA ALA A 44 -12.41 10.62 4.63
C ALA A 44 -12.47 11.85 3.72
N LEU A 45 -11.34 12.55 3.55
CA LEU A 45 -11.21 13.62 2.56
C LEU A 45 -11.40 13.10 1.13
N ALA A 46 -10.77 11.97 0.79
CA ALA A 46 -10.87 11.36 -0.54
C ALA A 46 -12.31 10.93 -0.86
N LEU A 47 -12.99 10.28 0.08
CA LEU A 47 -14.41 9.92 0.00
C LEU A 47 -15.30 11.18 -0.14
N GLY A 48 -14.93 12.29 0.51
CA GLY A 48 -15.58 13.59 0.33
C GLY A 48 -15.56 14.11 -1.10
N LEU A 49 -14.56 13.74 -1.92
CA LEU A 49 -14.46 14.12 -3.33
C LEU A 49 -15.39 13.29 -4.25
N LEU A 50 -15.80 12.10 -3.80
CA LEU A 50 -16.62 11.17 -4.58
C LEU A 50 -18.11 11.56 -4.61
N PRO A 51 -18.92 11.02 -5.55
CA PRO A 51 -20.38 11.09 -5.47
C PRO A 51 -20.91 10.47 -4.16
N PRO A 52 -22.00 11.00 -3.57
CA PRO A 52 -22.50 10.48 -2.29
C PRO A 52 -22.78 8.97 -2.23
N PRO A 53 -23.36 8.32 -3.27
CA PRO A 53 -23.54 6.86 -3.25
C PRO A 53 -22.21 6.10 -3.15
N THR A 54 -21.24 6.44 -3.99
CA THR A 54 -19.90 5.85 -4.00
C THR A 54 -19.16 6.10 -2.69
N ALA A 55 -19.25 7.32 -2.14
CA ALA A 55 -18.64 7.67 -0.87
C ALA A 55 -19.20 6.84 0.30
N ARG A 56 -20.50 6.54 0.30
CA ARG A 56 -21.15 5.71 1.31
C ARG A 56 -20.69 4.26 1.25
N VAL A 57 -20.62 3.69 0.04
CA VAL A 57 -20.10 2.33 -0.19
C VAL A 57 -18.66 2.22 0.31
N GLY A 58 -17.78 3.13 -0.13
CA GLY A 58 -16.38 3.13 0.27
C GLY A 58 -16.16 3.37 1.78
N ALA A 59 -16.93 4.28 2.39
CA ALA A 59 -16.88 4.53 3.83
C ALA A 59 -17.25 3.29 4.64
N LEU A 60 -18.32 2.60 4.25
CA LEU A 60 -18.78 1.42 4.98
C LEU A 60 -17.85 0.23 4.79
N ALA A 61 -17.38 -0.02 3.55
CA ALA A 61 -16.38 -1.05 3.26
C ALA A 61 -15.11 -0.86 4.11
N PHE A 62 -14.60 0.38 4.18
CA PHE A 62 -13.45 0.72 5.01
C PHE A 62 -13.68 0.42 6.48
N LEU A 63 -14.81 0.84 7.07
CA LEU A 63 -15.07 0.61 8.48
C LEU A 63 -15.28 -0.88 8.81
N LEU A 64 -15.92 -1.64 7.93
CA LEU A 64 -16.06 -3.07 8.10
C LEU A 64 -14.71 -3.80 7.98
N ALA A 65 -13.82 -3.36 7.09
CA ALA A 65 -12.45 -3.87 7.05
C ALA A 65 -11.69 -3.53 8.35
N ARG A 66 -11.89 -2.34 8.94
CA ARG A 66 -11.34 -2.00 10.26
C ARG A 66 -11.92 -2.82 11.42
N VAL A 67 -13.12 -3.39 11.28
CA VAL A 67 -13.64 -4.36 12.26
C VAL A 67 -12.84 -5.66 12.20
N LEU A 68 -12.52 -6.16 11.00
CA LEU A 68 -11.67 -7.35 10.84
C LEU A 68 -10.26 -7.11 11.37
N ASP A 69 -9.67 -5.97 11.02
CA ASP A 69 -8.36 -5.52 11.50
C ASP A 69 -8.32 -5.43 13.03
N ALA A 70 -9.41 -4.98 13.68
CA ALA A 70 -9.50 -4.95 15.13
C ALA A 70 -9.42 -6.34 15.76
N PHE A 71 -9.96 -7.37 15.11
CA PHE A 71 -9.79 -8.75 15.57
C PHE A 71 -8.36 -9.24 15.35
N GLU A 72 -7.74 -8.92 14.22
CA GLU A 72 -6.33 -9.29 13.97
C GLU A 72 -5.39 -8.63 14.99
N ASP A 73 -5.54 -7.33 15.23
CA ASP A 73 -4.54 -6.54 15.96
C ASP A 73 -4.76 -6.48 17.47
N LEU A 74 -6.03 -6.55 17.93
CA LEU A 74 -6.37 -6.30 19.34
C LEU A 74 -6.69 -7.58 20.12
N SER A 75 -6.78 -8.73 19.44
CA SER A 75 -7.01 -10.02 20.09
C SER A 75 -5.69 -10.59 20.63
N VAL A 76 -5.74 -11.13 21.85
CA VAL A 76 -4.60 -11.83 22.46
C VAL A 76 -4.52 -13.28 21.96
N ASP A 77 -5.66 -13.87 21.62
CA ASP A 77 -5.77 -15.23 21.08
C ASP A 77 -5.98 -15.19 19.55
N HIS A 78 -5.00 -15.70 18.80
CA HIS A 78 -5.07 -15.77 17.34
C HIS A 78 -6.15 -16.72 16.84
N ALA A 79 -6.43 -17.82 17.55
CA ALA A 79 -7.47 -18.76 17.13
C ALA A 79 -8.86 -18.13 17.32
N GLY A 80 -9.12 -17.59 18.51
CA GLY A 80 -10.34 -16.81 18.79
C GLY A 80 -10.50 -15.61 17.86
N ALA A 81 -9.43 -14.94 17.43
CA ALA A 81 -9.51 -13.85 16.45
C ALA A 81 -10.10 -14.31 15.11
N ILE A 82 -9.75 -15.51 14.64
CA ILE A 82 -10.27 -16.09 13.40
C ILE A 82 -11.76 -16.39 13.57
N GLU A 83 -12.15 -17.05 14.66
CA GLU A 83 -13.55 -17.37 14.96
C GLU A 83 -14.40 -16.09 15.05
N HIS A 84 -13.92 -15.05 15.73
CA HIS A 84 -14.63 -13.78 15.82
C HIS A 84 -14.79 -13.05 14.47
N MET A 85 -13.81 -13.17 13.56
CA MET A 85 -13.95 -12.67 12.19
C MET A 85 -15.03 -13.42 11.42
N GLU A 86 -15.06 -14.75 11.55
CA GLU A 86 -16.07 -15.61 10.91
C GLU A 86 -17.48 -15.29 11.44
N ASP A 87 -17.64 -15.16 12.76
CA ASP A 87 -18.89 -14.75 13.41
C ASP A 87 -19.36 -13.36 12.96
N ALA A 88 -18.43 -12.41 12.85
CA ALA A 88 -18.74 -11.07 12.36
C ALA A 88 -19.25 -11.10 10.92
N LEU A 89 -18.63 -11.90 10.04
CA LEU A 89 -19.09 -12.08 8.65
C LEU A 89 -20.47 -12.76 8.60
N ALA A 90 -20.67 -13.84 9.36
CA ALA A 90 -21.96 -14.52 9.45
C ALA A 90 -23.06 -13.56 9.94
N PHE A 91 -22.77 -12.73 10.94
CA PHE A 91 -23.69 -11.68 11.40
C PHE A 91 -23.98 -10.64 10.31
N LEU A 92 -22.97 -10.17 9.58
CA LEU A 92 -23.14 -9.17 8.51
C LEU A 92 -23.98 -9.70 7.34
N ARG A 93 -23.84 -10.98 6.98
CA ARG A 93 -24.69 -11.66 5.98
C ARG A 93 -26.10 -11.94 6.49
N GLY A 94 -26.29 -11.94 7.80
CA GLY A 94 -27.55 -12.27 8.45
C GLY A 94 -27.80 -13.77 8.63
N GLU A 95 -26.74 -14.57 8.55
CA GLU A 95 -26.73 -15.98 8.95
C GLU A 95 -26.85 -16.12 10.48
N SER A 96 -26.41 -15.10 11.23
CA SER A 96 -26.67 -14.94 12.67
C SER A 96 -27.61 -13.77 12.96
N ALA A 97 -28.53 -13.99 13.90
CA ALA A 97 -29.48 -12.99 14.38
C ALA A 97 -28.86 -12.05 15.43
N GLU A 98 -27.96 -12.55 16.26
CA GLU A 98 -27.39 -11.82 17.40
C GLU A 98 -25.89 -11.58 17.21
N TRP A 99 -25.44 -10.38 17.61
CA TRP A 99 -24.02 -10.05 17.69
C TRP A 99 -23.54 -10.17 19.13
N LEU A 100 -22.77 -11.22 19.40
CA LEU A 100 -22.08 -11.39 20.68
C LEU A 100 -20.72 -10.72 20.56
N SER A 101 -20.67 -9.43 20.91
CA SER A 101 -19.41 -8.69 20.87
C SER A 101 -18.37 -9.40 21.75
N PRO A 102 -17.19 -9.76 21.22
CA PRO A 102 -16.15 -10.33 22.05
C PRO A 102 -15.66 -9.30 23.06
N GLY A 103 -15.53 -9.72 24.32
CA GLY A 103 -15.17 -8.86 25.45
C GLY A 103 -13.69 -8.49 25.50
N ASP A 104 -12.84 -9.23 24.81
CA ASP A 104 -11.41 -9.33 25.14
C ASP A 104 -10.47 -8.58 24.18
N LEU A 105 -10.97 -7.53 23.51
CA LEU A 105 -10.13 -6.68 22.66
C LEU A 105 -9.35 -5.64 23.48
N THR A 106 -8.03 -5.76 23.46
CA THR A 106 -7.13 -4.90 24.24
C THR A 106 -6.70 -3.69 23.41
N ALA A 107 -7.07 -2.49 23.88
CA ALA A 107 -6.78 -1.24 23.19
C ALA A 107 -5.67 -0.45 23.91
N TYR A 108 -4.60 -0.10 23.18
CA TYR A 108 -3.43 0.58 23.72
C TYR A 108 -3.34 2.05 23.30
N LYS A 109 -3.74 2.36 22.06
CA LYS A 109 -3.77 3.72 21.51
C LYS A 109 -5.18 4.19 21.19
N GLU A 110 -5.31 5.47 20.88
CA GLU A 110 -6.60 6.09 20.59
C GLU A 110 -7.34 5.42 19.41
N SER A 111 -6.61 5.04 18.35
CA SER A 111 -7.19 4.32 17.20
C SER A 111 -7.78 2.98 17.60
N ASP A 112 -7.08 2.20 18.43
CA ASP A 112 -7.55 0.90 18.93
C ASP A 112 -8.87 1.05 19.70
N ARG A 113 -9.03 2.15 20.46
CA ARG A 113 -10.27 2.44 21.18
C ARG A 113 -11.43 2.75 20.23
N VAL A 114 -11.15 3.37 19.08
CA VAL A 114 -12.14 3.61 18.03
C VAL A 114 -12.52 2.30 17.34
N GLU A 115 -11.55 1.45 17.00
CA GLU A 115 -11.77 0.13 16.42
C GLU A 115 -12.58 -0.80 17.32
N ARG A 116 -12.24 -0.84 18.61
CA ARG A 116 -13.05 -1.56 19.60
C ARG A 116 -14.48 -1.01 19.64
N ALA A 117 -14.67 0.30 19.46
CA ALA A 117 -16.00 0.89 19.35
C ALA A 117 -16.71 0.47 18.06
N LEU A 118 -16.00 0.22 16.94
CA LEU A 118 -16.61 -0.36 15.74
C LEU A 118 -17.12 -1.76 16.00
N VAL A 119 -16.29 -2.62 16.60
CA VAL A 119 -16.66 -4.01 16.96
C VAL A 119 -17.89 -4.04 17.87
N ALA A 120 -17.87 -3.26 18.97
CA ALA A 120 -18.99 -3.17 19.89
C ALA A 120 -20.27 -2.59 19.26
N ARG A 121 -20.14 -1.90 18.12
CA ARG A 121 -21.24 -1.24 17.40
C ARG A 121 -21.46 -1.83 16.01
N LEU A 122 -20.99 -3.06 15.76
CA LEU A 122 -21.21 -3.77 14.50
C LEU A 122 -22.68 -3.81 14.06
N PRO A 123 -23.69 -3.91 14.97
CA PRO A 123 -25.09 -3.82 14.56
C PRO A 123 -25.48 -2.53 13.83
N LEU A 124 -24.86 -1.38 14.17
CA LEU A 124 -25.09 -0.13 13.44
C LEU A 124 -24.49 -0.17 12.03
N LEU A 125 -23.30 -0.78 11.87
CA LEU A 125 -22.67 -0.95 10.57
C LEU A 125 -23.47 -1.92 9.70
N ARG A 126 -23.96 -3.03 10.26
CA ARG A 126 -24.90 -3.94 9.57
C ARG A 126 -26.17 -3.21 9.15
N THR A 127 -26.75 -2.41 10.03
CA THR A 127 -27.95 -1.62 9.68
C THR A 127 -27.65 -0.66 8.51
N ALA A 128 -26.49 0.00 8.49
CA ALA A 128 -26.09 0.83 7.35
C ALA A 128 -25.88 -0.01 6.07
N LEU A 129 -25.27 -1.19 6.19
CA LEU A 129 -25.04 -2.13 5.09
C LEU A 129 -26.35 -2.55 4.44
N MET A 130 -27.38 -2.83 5.23
CA MET A 130 -28.72 -3.19 4.74
C MET A 130 -29.45 -2.05 4.02
N THR A 131 -28.97 -0.80 4.12
CA THR A 131 -29.52 0.33 3.35
C THR A 131 -28.85 0.55 1.99
N LEU A 132 -27.77 -0.18 1.68
CA LEU A 132 -27.12 -0.12 0.38
C LEU A 132 -27.86 -0.98 -0.66
N PRO A 133 -27.72 -0.68 -1.96
CA PRO A 133 -28.17 -1.58 -3.02
C PRO A 133 -27.56 -2.97 -2.86
N ASP A 134 -28.32 -4.01 -3.20
CA ASP A 134 -27.92 -5.42 -3.02
C ASP A 134 -26.56 -5.72 -3.66
N ALA A 135 -26.34 -5.29 -4.90
CA ALA A 135 -25.06 -5.47 -5.60
C ALA A 135 -23.86 -4.85 -4.85
N ALA A 136 -24.04 -3.67 -4.24
CA ALA A 136 -22.97 -3.03 -3.48
C ALA A 136 -22.74 -3.73 -2.14
N ARG A 137 -23.81 -4.22 -1.49
CA ARG A 137 -23.71 -5.03 -0.28
C ARG A 137 -22.96 -6.33 -0.54
N ASP A 138 -23.31 -7.03 -1.61
CA ASP A 138 -22.71 -8.32 -1.97
C ASP A 138 -21.22 -8.18 -2.33
N ASP A 139 -20.85 -7.11 -3.06
CA ASP A 139 -19.45 -6.83 -3.39
C ASP A 139 -18.62 -6.47 -2.13
N ILE A 140 -19.20 -5.72 -1.18
CA ILE A 140 -18.56 -5.47 0.12
C ILE A 140 -18.33 -6.78 0.87
N LEU A 141 -19.37 -7.61 1.03
CA LEU A 141 -19.28 -8.87 1.77
C LEU A 141 -18.26 -9.83 1.15
N THR A 142 -18.31 -10.00 -0.17
CA THR A 142 -17.35 -10.81 -0.93
C THR A 142 -15.92 -10.32 -0.73
N THR A 143 -15.72 -8.99 -0.71
CA THR A 143 -14.40 -8.41 -0.49
C THR A 143 -13.92 -8.65 0.94
N LEU A 144 -14.79 -8.48 1.94
CA LEU A 144 -14.47 -8.72 3.35
C LEU A 144 -14.12 -10.19 3.63
N GLU A 145 -14.78 -11.13 2.97
CA GLU A 145 -14.44 -12.55 3.07
C GLU A 145 -13.03 -12.86 2.58
N ARG A 146 -12.63 -12.28 1.44
CA ARG A 146 -11.28 -12.44 0.91
C ARG A 146 -10.24 -11.83 1.85
N VAL A 147 -10.52 -10.64 2.38
CA VAL A 147 -9.68 -9.96 3.36
C VAL A 147 -9.54 -10.80 4.63
N ALA A 148 -10.64 -11.26 5.21
CA ALA A 148 -10.66 -12.11 6.40
C ALA A 148 -9.91 -13.43 6.16
N GLY A 149 -10.04 -14.04 4.98
CA GLY A 149 -9.28 -15.23 4.60
C GLY A 149 -7.76 -14.96 4.54
N GLY A 150 -7.34 -13.79 4.06
CA GLY A 150 -5.95 -13.34 4.08
C GLY A 150 -5.41 -13.12 5.49
N MET A 151 -6.18 -12.46 6.35
CA MET A 151 -5.85 -12.25 7.77
C MET A 151 -5.79 -13.57 8.54
N GLY A 152 -6.78 -14.45 8.34
CA GLY A 152 -6.84 -15.76 8.97
C GLY A 152 -5.67 -16.67 8.57
N TYR A 153 -5.22 -16.61 7.32
CA TYR A 153 -3.99 -17.29 6.90
C TYR A 153 -2.78 -16.83 7.73
N ALA A 154 -2.57 -15.51 7.86
CA ALA A 154 -1.45 -14.98 8.63
C ALA A 154 -1.54 -15.31 10.12
N LEU A 155 -2.74 -15.26 10.71
CA LEU A 155 -2.96 -15.64 12.12
C LEU A 155 -2.64 -17.11 12.38
N ARG A 156 -2.99 -18.03 11.46
CA ARG A 156 -2.63 -19.45 11.56
C ARG A 156 -1.12 -19.66 11.49
N GLU A 157 -0.43 -19.01 10.55
CA GLU A 157 1.04 -19.06 10.48
C GLU A 157 1.67 -18.61 11.81
N ARG A 158 1.19 -17.51 12.39
CA ARG A 158 1.68 -17.00 13.68
C ARG A 158 1.37 -17.95 14.84
N ALA A 159 0.18 -18.55 14.88
CA ALA A 159 -0.20 -19.52 15.90
C ALA A 159 0.70 -20.78 15.87
N GLU A 160 1.21 -21.13 14.69
CA GLU A 160 2.16 -22.24 14.50
C GLU A 160 3.63 -21.80 14.68
N GLY A 161 3.88 -20.57 15.15
CA GLY A 161 5.22 -20.04 15.39
C GLY A 161 5.99 -19.65 14.13
N ARG A 162 5.31 -19.55 12.98
CA ARG A 162 5.88 -19.11 11.70
C ARG A 162 5.59 -17.64 11.43
N LEU A 163 6.43 -17.03 10.59
CA LEU A 163 6.21 -15.68 10.09
C LEU A 163 5.47 -15.75 8.75
N PRO A 164 4.34 -15.05 8.59
CA PRO A 164 3.65 -15.02 7.31
C PRO A 164 4.51 -14.33 6.25
N ASP A 165 4.48 -14.86 5.02
CA ASP A 165 5.10 -14.17 3.88
C ASP A 165 4.38 -12.84 3.64
N LEU A 166 5.12 -11.73 3.80
CA LEU A 166 4.54 -10.39 3.74
C LEU A 166 3.97 -10.06 2.36
N ARG A 167 4.57 -10.57 1.27
CA ARG A 167 4.06 -10.34 -0.09
C ARG A 167 2.70 -11.02 -0.25
N SER A 168 2.61 -12.30 0.10
CA SER A 168 1.35 -13.05 0.05
C SER A 168 0.30 -12.45 0.97
N TYR A 169 0.66 -12.02 2.18
CA TYR A 169 -0.26 -11.33 3.08
C TYR A 169 -0.79 -10.03 2.48
N ALA A 170 0.09 -9.17 1.95
CA ALA A 170 -0.30 -7.93 1.31
C ALA A 170 -1.25 -8.17 0.12
N ASP A 171 -0.94 -9.15 -0.72
CA ASP A 171 -1.77 -9.52 -1.87
C ASP A 171 -3.15 -10.02 -1.43
N ARG A 172 -3.22 -10.86 -0.39
CA ARG A 172 -4.48 -11.43 0.11
C ARG A 172 -5.35 -10.44 0.87
N VAL A 173 -4.76 -9.45 1.54
CA VAL A 173 -5.48 -8.47 2.35
C VAL A 173 -5.76 -7.19 1.56
N LEU A 174 -4.73 -6.52 1.05
CA LEU A 174 -4.90 -5.25 0.35
C LEU A 174 -5.26 -5.42 -1.13
N GLY A 175 -4.89 -6.53 -1.78
CA GLY A 175 -5.25 -6.81 -3.17
C GLY A 175 -6.76 -6.77 -3.42
N PRO A 176 -7.59 -7.53 -2.68
CA PRO A 176 -9.05 -7.46 -2.78
C PRO A 176 -9.60 -6.06 -2.53
N ALA A 177 -9.06 -5.31 -1.56
CA ALA A 177 -9.50 -3.96 -1.24
C ALA A 177 -9.21 -2.96 -2.37
N ILE A 178 -8.05 -3.09 -3.02
CA ILE A 178 -7.69 -2.27 -4.19
C ILE A 178 -8.59 -2.63 -5.38
N ALA A 179 -8.78 -3.94 -5.66
CA ALA A 179 -9.68 -4.38 -6.71
C ALA A 179 -11.12 -3.88 -6.50
N PHE A 180 -11.61 -3.93 -5.26
CA PHE A 180 -12.90 -3.36 -4.86
C PHE A 180 -12.96 -1.85 -5.09
N THR A 181 -11.88 -1.14 -4.80
CA THR A 181 -11.79 0.31 -5.06
C THR A 181 -11.95 0.62 -6.55
N PHE A 182 -11.31 -0.14 -7.44
CA PHE A 182 -11.47 0.02 -8.89
C PHE A 182 -12.92 -0.20 -9.34
N ARG A 183 -13.55 -1.29 -8.89
CA ARG A 183 -14.97 -1.56 -9.19
C ARG A 183 -15.89 -0.46 -8.66
N THR A 184 -15.69 -0.02 -7.42
CA THR A 184 -16.48 1.03 -6.77
C THR A 184 -16.36 2.37 -7.49
N LEU A 185 -15.20 2.66 -8.08
CA LEU A 185 -14.97 3.88 -8.85
C LEU A 185 -15.39 3.77 -10.32
N GLU A 186 -15.93 2.61 -10.74
CA GLU A 186 -16.29 2.31 -12.14
C GLU A 186 -15.10 2.50 -13.09
N LEU A 187 -13.92 2.06 -12.64
CA LEU A 187 -12.68 2.10 -13.42
C LEU A 187 -12.32 0.69 -13.86
N ASP A 188 -11.77 0.58 -15.08
CA ASP A 188 -11.27 -0.69 -15.58
C ASP A 188 -10.18 -1.23 -14.65
N PRO A 189 -10.32 -2.48 -14.16
CA PRO A 189 -9.32 -3.05 -13.27
C PRO A 189 -8.01 -3.21 -14.05
N PRO A 190 -6.88 -2.75 -13.49
CA PRO A 190 -5.58 -3.00 -14.08
C PRO A 190 -5.24 -4.50 -13.97
N ALA A 191 -4.20 -4.93 -14.69
CA ALA A 191 -3.66 -6.27 -14.54
C ALA A 191 -3.35 -6.58 -13.07
N GLU A 192 -3.63 -7.81 -12.65
CA GLU A 192 -3.52 -8.27 -11.26
C GLU A 192 -2.13 -7.98 -10.65
N VAL A 193 -1.06 -8.14 -11.43
CA VAL A 193 0.31 -7.81 -11.02
C VAL A 193 0.46 -6.37 -10.51
N ARG A 194 -0.26 -5.42 -11.12
CA ARG A 194 -0.20 -4.01 -10.72
C ARG A 194 -1.00 -3.75 -9.46
N ILE A 195 -2.13 -4.46 -9.28
CA ILE A 195 -2.91 -4.45 -8.04
C ILE A 195 -2.04 -4.95 -6.88
N HIS A 196 -1.36 -6.07 -7.06
CA HIS A 196 -0.44 -6.64 -6.09
C HIS A 196 0.74 -5.71 -5.79
N ALA A 197 1.31 -5.05 -6.79
CA ALA A 197 2.36 -4.05 -6.55
C ALA A 197 1.88 -2.89 -5.67
N VAL A 198 0.69 -2.34 -5.92
CA VAL A 198 0.11 -1.29 -5.05
C VAL A 198 -0.16 -1.84 -3.64
N ALA A 199 -0.70 -3.06 -3.52
CA ALA A 199 -0.96 -3.72 -2.25
C ALA A 199 0.32 -3.83 -1.40
N ARG A 200 1.37 -4.41 -1.99
CA ARG A 200 2.69 -4.58 -1.36
C ARG A 200 3.32 -3.23 -1.01
N LEU A 201 3.23 -2.22 -1.89
CA LEU A 201 3.76 -0.90 -1.60
C LEU A 201 3.08 -0.24 -0.39
N LEU A 202 1.75 -0.32 -0.32
CA LEU A 202 0.99 0.22 0.80
C LEU A 202 1.28 -0.55 2.10
N GLN A 203 1.42 -1.88 2.02
CA GLN A 203 1.84 -2.69 3.16
C GLN A 203 3.24 -2.31 3.63
N ALA A 204 4.19 -2.12 2.71
CA ALA A 204 5.53 -1.66 3.04
C ALA A 204 5.51 -0.30 3.74
N ALA A 205 4.71 0.63 3.24
CA ALA A 205 4.56 1.96 3.85
C ALA A 205 4.02 1.88 5.28
N ASN A 206 3.02 1.02 5.53
CA ASN A 206 2.48 0.80 6.87
C ASN A 206 3.52 0.16 7.79
N ASN A 207 4.16 -0.93 7.35
CA ASN A 207 5.19 -1.61 8.15
C ASN A 207 6.35 -0.68 8.50
N LEU A 208 6.81 0.17 7.57
CA LEU A 208 7.86 1.16 7.83
C LEU A 208 7.44 2.23 8.84
N ARG A 209 6.18 2.67 8.79
CA ARG A 209 5.63 3.65 9.74
C ARG A 209 5.52 3.05 11.14
N ASP A 210 5.07 1.81 11.22
CA ASP A 210 4.69 1.16 12.47
C ASP A 210 5.87 0.37 13.09
N MET A 211 7.00 0.24 12.37
CA MET A 211 8.17 -0.54 12.79
C MET A 211 8.69 -0.23 14.20
N ALA A 212 8.69 1.04 14.60
CA ALA A 212 9.14 1.43 15.94
C ALA A 212 8.13 1.02 17.04
N GLU A 213 6.82 1.05 16.74
CA GLU A 213 5.78 0.56 17.65
C GLU A 213 5.79 -0.96 17.72
N ASP A 214 5.96 -1.63 16.58
CA ASP A 214 6.00 -3.08 16.44
C ASP A 214 7.20 -3.70 17.18
N ASP A 215 8.37 -3.06 17.13
CA ASP A 215 9.56 -3.51 17.87
C ASP A 215 9.31 -3.49 19.39
N VAL A 216 8.66 -2.43 19.90
CA VAL A 216 8.25 -2.35 21.32
C VAL A 216 7.26 -3.45 21.69
N ARG A 217 6.37 -3.83 20.77
CA ARG A 217 5.37 -4.90 20.95
C ARG A 217 5.92 -6.30 20.69
N SER A 218 7.19 -6.43 20.30
CA SER A 218 7.78 -7.68 19.83
C SER A 218 7.02 -8.32 18.66
N HIS A 219 6.26 -7.52 17.90
CA HIS A 219 5.60 -7.95 16.68
C HIS A 219 6.64 -7.91 15.55
N ARG A 220 7.02 -9.08 15.03
CA ARG A 220 7.98 -9.19 13.94
C ARG A 220 7.29 -9.70 12.69
N TRP A 221 7.54 -9.03 11.57
CA TRP A 221 7.07 -9.45 10.24
C TRP A 221 8.14 -10.19 9.45
N TYR A 222 9.41 -10.09 9.89
CA TYR A 222 10.54 -10.76 9.26
C TYR A 222 11.45 -11.39 10.30
N PRO A 223 12.14 -12.50 9.95
CA PRO A 223 13.23 -12.99 10.77
C PRO A 223 14.42 -12.04 10.67
N GLY A 224 15.14 -11.86 11.78
CA GLY A 224 16.36 -11.05 11.84
C GLY A 224 16.24 -9.81 12.73
N SER A 225 17.17 -8.87 12.52
CA SER A 225 17.22 -7.59 13.22
C SER A 225 16.22 -6.58 12.63
N VAL A 226 15.86 -5.55 13.41
CA VAL A 226 15.02 -4.43 12.95
C VAL A 226 15.61 -3.77 11.70
N ALA A 227 16.94 -3.63 11.63
CA ALA A 227 17.63 -3.09 10.46
C ALA A 227 17.42 -3.97 9.20
N ALA A 228 17.51 -5.29 9.34
CA ALA A 228 17.27 -6.22 8.23
C ALA A 228 15.80 -6.19 7.77
N GLN A 229 14.86 -6.11 8.71
CA GLN A 229 13.44 -5.95 8.41
C GLN A 229 13.15 -4.63 7.68
N ARG A 230 13.76 -3.53 8.13
CA ARG A 230 13.66 -2.22 7.48
C ARG A 230 14.16 -2.29 6.05
N LEU A 231 15.38 -2.81 5.84
CA LEU A 231 15.98 -2.95 4.51
C LEU A 231 15.09 -3.77 3.57
N ARG A 232 14.60 -4.94 4.01
CA ARG A 232 13.69 -5.77 3.20
C ARG A 232 12.40 -5.05 2.82
N THR A 233 11.86 -4.26 3.75
CA THR A 233 10.64 -3.49 3.51
C THR A 233 10.87 -2.34 2.53
N GLU A 234 12.01 -1.64 2.64
CA GLU A 234 12.43 -0.60 1.69
C GLU A 234 12.70 -1.18 0.29
N LEU A 235 13.35 -2.34 0.20
CA LEU A 235 13.54 -3.09 -1.05
C LEU A 235 12.21 -3.44 -1.72
N MET A 236 11.25 -3.96 -0.94
CA MET A 236 9.91 -4.29 -1.43
C MET A 236 9.18 -3.04 -1.93
N ALA A 237 9.21 -1.94 -1.17
CA ALA A 237 8.62 -0.68 -1.58
C ALA A 237 9.26 -0.17 -2.89
N GLY A 238 10.59 -0.23 -2.97
CA GLY A 238 11.35 0.15 -4.14
C GLY A 238 10.97 -0.62 -5.41
N ALA A 239 10.88 -1.95 -5.32
CA ALA A 239 10.50 -2.81 -6.44
C ALA A 239 9.04 -2.58 -6.89
N CYS A 240 8.13 -2.31 -5.95
CA CYS A 240 6.70 -2.18 -6.24
C CYS A 240 6.30 -0.78 -6.72
N ALA A 241 7.02 0.26 -6.31
CA ALA A 241 6.61 1.64 -6.52
C ALA A 241 6.48 2.06 -8.00
N PRO A 242 7.40 1.69 -8.90
CA PRO A 242 7.29 1.96 -10.34
C PRO A 242 6.01 1.36 -10.97
N LEU A 243 5.65 0.13 -10.57
CA LEU A 243 4.43 -0.53 -11.03
C LEU A 243 3.17 0.12 -10.45
N ALA A 244 3.23 0.59 -9.21
CA ALA A 244 2.14 1.31 -8.57
C ALA A 244 1.84 2.65 -9.26
N VAL A 245 2.86 3.36 -9.75
CA VAL A 245 2.63 4.57 -10.57
C VAL A 245 2.12 4.19 -11.97
N GLY A 246 2.69 3.15 -12.59
CA GLY A 246 2.24 2.62 -13.88
C GLY A 246 0.79 2.10 -13.87
N LEU A 247 0.25 1.74 -12.71
CA LEU A 247 -1.16 1.42 -12.50
C LEU A 247 -2.08 2.64 -12.67
N LEU A 248 -1.63 3.83 -12.27
CA LEU A 248 -2.43 5.06 -12.31
C LEU A 248 -2.40 5.74 -13.69
N GLN A 249 -1.36 5.51 -14.49
CA GLN A 249 -1.17 6.13 -15.81
C GLN A 249 -2.29 5.83 -16.84
N PRO A 250 -2.72 4.58 -17.06
CA PRO A 250 -3.69 4.27 -18.11
C PRO A 250 -5.14 4.59 -17.72
N LEU A 251 -5.39 5.10 -16.51
CA LEU A 251 -6.75 5.30 -16.02
C LEU A 251 -7.46 6.42 -16.80
N GLY A 252 -8.51 6.03 -17.52
CA GLY A 252 -9.42 6.93 -18.19
C GLY A 252 -10.33 7.63 -17.18
N PHE A 253 -10.35 8.96 -17.18
CA PHE A 253 -11.26 9.73 -16.36
C PHE A 253 -12.06 10.73 -17.22
N PRO A 254 -13.34 10.98 -16.90
CA PRO A 254 -14.06 12.11 -17.45
C PRO A 254 -13.32 13.43 -17.19
N ARG A 255 -13.65 14.47 -17.96
CA ARG A 255 -13.05 15.81 -17.81
C ARG A 255 -13.11 16.31 -16.37
N TRP A 256 -14.24 16.09 -15.69
CA TRP A 256 -14.45 16.37 -14.27
C TRP A 256 -14.63 15.04 -13.55
N SER A 257 -13.69 14.70 -12.66
CA SER A 257 -13.71 13.39 -11.99
C SER A 257 -13.34 13.51 -10.52
N GLY A 258 -14.31 13.23 -9.65
CA GLY A 258 -14.07 13.07 -8.21
C GLY A 258 -13.15 11.89 -7.89
N ALA A 259 -13.24 10.80 -8.67
CA ALA A 259 -12.38 9.62 -8.56
C ALA A 259 -10.90 9.99 -8.80
N ARG A 260 -10.62 10.76 -9.86
CA ARG A 260 -9.26 11.27 -10.13
C ARG A 260 -8.72 12.12 -8.99
N GLY A 261 -9.57 12.96 -8.39
CA GLY A 261 -9.22 13.74 -7.20
C GLY A 261 -8.93 12.88 -5.96
N ALA A 262 -9.80 11.90 -5.69
CA ALA A 262 -9.67 10.98 -4.57
C ALA A 262 -8.38 10.15 -4.67
N LEU A 263 -8.10 9.58 -5.84
CA LEU A 263 -6.88 8.83 -6.11
C LEU A 263 -5.64 9.74 -6.01
N ALA A 264 -5.70 10.96 -6.56
CA ALA A 264 -4.62 11.93 -6.43
C ALA A 264 -4.30 12.26 -4.97
N LEU A 265 -5.34 12.43 -4.14
CA LEU A 265 -5.17 12.68 -2.71
C LEU A 265 -4.47 11.52 -2.02
N MET A 266 -4.96 10.30 -2.22
CA MET A 266 -4.41 9.09 -1.61
C MET A 266 -2.97 8.83 -2.07
N ALA A 267 -2.70 8.90 -3.37
CA ALA A 267 -1.36 8.71 -3.93
C ALA A 267 -0.38 9.75 -3.36
N THR A 268 -0.79 11.03 -3.30
CA THR A 268 0.05 12.10 -2.75
C THR A 268 0.33 11.89 -1.27
N THR A 269 -0.68 11.54 -0.46
CA THR A 269 -0.45 11.37 0.99
C THR A 269 0.37 10.13 1.30
N SER A 270 0.18 9.04 0.54
CA SER A 270 1.00 7.83 0.66
C SER A 270 2.46 8.09 0.23
N ALA A 271 2.68 8.74 -0.91
CA ALA A 271 4.02 9.10 -1.36
C ALA A 271 4.74 10.03 -0.38
N ARG A 272 4.03 10.96 0.27
CA ARG A 272 4.59 11.78 1.34
C ARG A 272 4.96 10.98 2.59
N ALA A 273 4.16 9.97 2.94
CA ALA A 273 4.46 9.10 4.07
C ALA A 273 5.74 8.30 3.80
N LEU A 274 5.83 7.68 2.62
CA LEU A 274 7.02 6.97 2.15
C LEU A 274 8.25 7.88 2.08
N GLY A 275 8.12 9.03 1.41
CA GLY A 275 9.24 9.97 1.24
C GLY A 275 9.77 10.56 2.55
N ARG A 276 8.93 10.70 3.59
CA ARG A 276 9.40 11.11 4.93
C ARG A 276 10.27 10.06 5.59
N VAL A 277 9.98 8.79 5.37
CA VAL A 277 10.76 7.67 5.92
C VAL A 277 12.10 7.54 5.20
N ALA A 278 12.12 7.80 3.89
CA ALA A 278 13.30 7.52 3.06
C ALA A 278 14.16 8.74 2.64
N VAL A 279 13.57 9.90 2.31
CA VAL A 279 14.25 10.96 1.49
C VAL A 279 14.25 12.37 2.06
N GLY A 280 13.63 12.59 3.22
CA GLY A 280 13.56 13.94 3.81
C GLY A 280 12.44 14.80 3.19
N PRO A 281 12.61 16.14 3.07
CA PRO A 281 11.48 17.03 2.84
C PRO A 281 10.80 16.78 1.49
N PRO A 282 9.45 16.76 1.44
CA PRO A 282 8.73 16.39 0.22
C PRO A 282 8.94 17.41 -0.91
N LEU A 283 8.88 16.94 -2.16
CA LEU A 283 8.81 17.80 -3.35
C LEU A 283 7.73 18.88 -3.18
N ARG A 284 8.02 20.11 -3.63
CA ARG A 284 7.15 21.28 -3.45
C ARG A 284 5.70 21.02 -3.93
N LEU A 285 5.53 20.27 -5.02
CA LEU A 285 4.20 19.94 -5.58
C LEU A 285 3.35 19.12 -4.60
N LEU A 286 3.97 18.20 -3.86
CA LEU A 286 3.29 17.33 -2.90
C LEU A 286 2.98 18.07 -1.59
N GLY A 287 3.47 19.30 -1.41
CA GLY A 287 3.28 20.11 -0.20
C GLY A 287 1.82 20.39 0.16
N HIS A 288 0.91 20.41 -0.82
CA HIS A 288 -0.50 20.76 -0.65
C HIS A 288 -1.45 19.70 -1.26
N PRO A 289 -1.61 18.53 -0.62
CA PRO A 289 -2.29 17.37 -1.19
C PRO A 289 -3.74 17.64 -1.59
N LEU A 290 -4.49 18.40 -0.77
CA LEU A 290 -5.87 18.77 -1.10
C LEU A 290 -5.97 19.69 -2.32
N ARG A 291 -5.11 20.71 -2.41
CA ARG A 291 -5.10 21.62 -3.58
C ARG A 291 -4.75 20.85 -4.85
N LEU A 292 -3.78 19.95 -4.75
CA LEU A 292 -3.39 19.09 -5.86
C LEU A 292 -4.53 18.14 -6.28
N ALA A 293 -5.21 17.52 -5.32
CA ALA A 293 -6.37 16.66 -5.57
C ALA A 293 -7.50 17.41 -6.28
N LEU A 294 -7.86 18.62 -5.81
CA LEU A 294 -8.86 19.47 -6.46
C LEU A 294 -8.43 19.89 -7.87
N GLY A 295 -7.15 20.21 -8.07
CA GLY A 295 -6.60 20.49 -9.40
C GLY A 295 -6.69 19.27 -10.32
N CYS A 296 -6.36 18.07 -9.81
CA CYS A 296 -6.51 16.82 -10.52
C CYS A 296 -7.97 16.55 -10.87
N MET A 297 -8.96 16.86 -10.03
CA MET A 297 -10.37 16.65 -10.38
C MET A 297 -10.77 17.32 -11.69
N ILE A 298 -10.19 18.49 -11.99
CA ILE A 298 -10.60 19.35 -13.11
C ILE A 298 -9.64 19.21 -14.30
N SER A 299 -8.37 18.90 -14.06
CA SER A 299 -7.33 18.98 -15.08
C SER A 299 -6.55 17.66 -15.26
N PRO A 300 -6.69 17.00 -16.43
CA PRO A 300 -5.83 15.87 -16.79
C PRO A 300 -4.33 16.23 -16.82
N ALA A 301 -3.98 17.47 -17.17
CA ALA A 301 -2.59 17.93 -17.18
C ALA A 301 -2.00 18.03 -15.77
N VAL A 302 -2.80 18.39 -14.76
CA VAL A 302 -2.36 18.35 -13.35
C VAL A 302 -2.16 16.91 -12.90
N TRP A 303 -3.04 16.00 -13.31
CA TRP A 303 -2.88 14.55 -13.06
C TRP A 303 -1.58 14.00 -13.65
N GLY A 304 -1.30 14.28 -14.93
CA GLY A 304 -0.03 13.87 -15.56
C GLY A 304 1.21 14.39 -14.81
N ARG A 305 1.20 15.68 -14.40
CA ARG A 305 2.30 16.25 -13.60
C ARG A 305 2.44 15.60 -12.21
N LEU A 306 1.33 15.23 -11.57
CA LEU A 306 1.36 14.47 -10.33
C LEU A 306 2.05 13.12 -10.56
N LEU A 307 1.69 12.37 -11.61
CA LEU A 307 2.30 11.07 -11.90
C LEU A 307 3.81 11.19 -12.12
N THR A 308 4.27 12.18 -12.89
CA THR A 308 5.71 12.46 -13.05
C THR A 308 6.39 12.77 -11.71
N SER A 309 5.73 13.52 -10.83
CA SER A 309 6.28 13.83 -9.50
C SER A 309 6.30 12.61 -8.57
N LEU A 310 5.34 11.70 -8.70
CA LEU A 310 5.34 10.43 -7.97
C LEU A 310 6.51 9.56 -8.44
N ASP A 311 6.71 9.41 -9.75
CA ASP A 311 7.86 8.71 -10.32
C ASP A 311 9.19 9.30 -9.82
N GLU A 312 9.29 10.64 -9.78
CA GLU A 312 10.50 11.29 -9.25
C GLU A 312 10.72 11.02 -7.76
N VAL A 313 9.66 11.00 -6.93
CA VAL A 313 9.79 10.61 -5.51
C VAL A 313 10.26 9.17 -5.37
N VAL A 314 9.70 8.26 -6.17
CA VAL A 314 10.09 6.85 -6.17
C VAL A 314 11.56 6.70 -6.55
N HIS A 315 11.96 7.35 -7.64
CA HIS A 315 13.34 7.37 -8.09
C HIS A 315 14.30 7.91 -7.03
N GLN A 316 14.01 9.09 -6.45
CA GLN A 316 14.85 9.68 -5.40
C GLN A 316 14.90 8.80 -4.14
N THR A 317 13.79 8.13 -3.81
CA THR A 317 13.72 7.18 -2.69
C THR A 317 14.64 6.00 -2.90
N LEU A 318 14.58 5.39 -4.08
CA LEU A 318 15.47 4.30 -4.47
C LEU A 318 16.94 4.74 -4.42
N CYS A 319 17.29 5.84 -5.11
CA CYS A 319 18.68 6.32 -5.14
C CYS A 319 19.24 6.53 -3.73
N ARG A 320 18.46 7.11 -2.82
CA ARG A 320 18.93 7.39 -1.47
C ARG A 320 19.02 6.15 -0.59
N SER A 321 18.02 5.29 -0.60
CA SER A 321 18.05 4.04 0.18
C SER A 321 19.24 3.16 -0.19
N PHE A 322 19.79 3.32 -1.40
CA PHE A 322 20.98 2.59 -1.88
C PHE A 322 22.26 3.40 -1.91
N GLY A 323 22.28 4.63 -1.36
CA GLY A 323 23.51 5.43 -1.32
C GLY A 323 24.02 5.89 -2.69
N LEU A 324 23.17 5.91 -3.72
CA LEU A 324 23.48 6.33 -5.08
C LEU A 324 23.38 7.85 -5.28
N GLU A 325 23.32 8.61 -4.19
CA GLU A 325 23.27 10.07 -4.17
C GLU A 325 24.60 10.66 -4.67
N GLY A 326 24.75 10.83 -5.98
CA GLY A 326 25.93 11.46 -6.58
C GLY A 326 26.41 10.84 -7.87
N ALA A 327 26.09 9.55 -8.11
CA ALA A 327 26.47 8.84 -9.35
C ALA A 327 25.85 9.50 -10.60
N HIS A 328 24.72 10.20 -10.45
CA HIS A 328 23.92 10.70 -11.58
C HIS A 328 24.31 12.07 -12.16
N ARG A 329 25.18 12.86 -11.51
CA ARG A 329 25.54 14.19 -12.04
C ARG A 329 26.77 14.20 -12.95
N SER A 330 27.54 13.12 -12.99
CA SER A 330 28.89 13.14 -13.59
C SER A 330 29.09 12.20 -14.77
N SER A 331 28.32 11.12 -14.91
CA SER A 331 28.66 10.03 -15.86
C SER A 331 27.56 9.62 -16.84
N ILE A 332 26.32 10.10 -16.71
CA ILE A 332 25.32 9.86 -17.76
C ILE A 332 25.44 10.97 -18.80
N GLY A 333 26.41 10.77 -19.70
CA GLY A 333 26.28 11.31 -21.05
C GLY A 333 24.89 10.90 -21.54
N ARG A 334 24.04 11.90 -21.75
CA ARG A 334 22.68 11.75 -22.29
C ARG A 334 22.73 10.70 -23.41
N PRO A 335 22.16 9.49 -23.24
CA PRO A 335 22.18 8.51 -24.31
C PRO A 335 21.53 9.17 -25.53
N GLN A 336 22.24 9.24 -26.66
CA GLN A 336 21.69 9.73 -27.93
C GLN A 336 20.72 8.72 -28.56
N THR A 337 20.01 7.94 -27.74
CA THR A 337 18.88 7.13 -28.18
C THR A 337 17.63 7.96 -28.01
N THR A 338 16.95 8.24 -29.11
CA THR A 338 15.70 9.00 -29.25
C THR A 338 14.48 8.39 -28.53
N CYS A 339 14.68 7.47 -27.58
CA CYS A 339 13.62 6.97 -26.72
C CYS A 339 13.37 7.95 -25.58
N GLU A 340 12.21 8.61 -25.61
CA GLU A 340 11.73 9.41 -24.48
C GLU A 340 11.72 8.57 -23.19
N PRO A 341 12.16 9.12 -22.05
CA PRO A 341 12.15 8.42 -20.76
C PRO A 341 10.70 8.29 -20.29
N THR A 342 10.02 7.26 -20.77
CA THR A 342 8.57 7.10 -20.63
C THR A 342 8.18 5.94 -19.71
N SER A 343 9.13 5.17 -19.17
CA SER A 343 8.81 4.02 -18.33
C SER A 343 9.57 4.02 -17.00
N PRO A 344 8.86 3.92 -15.86
CA PRO A 344 9.43 3.67 -14.53
C PRO A 344 10.32 2.41 -14.45
N ILE A 345 10.14 1.48 -15.39
CA ILE A 345 10.99 0.29 -15.56
C ILE A 345 12.39 0.68 -16.02
N HIS A 346 12.54 1.72 -16.85
CA HIS A 346 13.86 2.22 -17.27
C HIS A 346 14.65 2.73 -16.06
N SER A 347 14.00 3.33 -15.07
CA SER A 347 14.67 3.73 -13.82
C SER A 347 15.11 2.54 -12.97
N ILE A 348 14.29 1.48 -12.85
CA ILE A 348 14.70 0.23 -12.17
C ILE A 348 15.88 -0.40 -12.90
N LEU A 349 15.84 -0.44 -14.24
CA LEU A 349 16.89 -1.02 -15.07
C LEU A 349 18.18 -0.20 -15.04
N CYS A 350 18.12 1.13 -15.06
CA CYS A 350 19.30 1.97 -14.90
C CYS A 350 19.89 1.88 -13.48
N LEU A 351 19.05 1.71 -12.45
CA LEU A 351 19.51 1.41 -11.09
C LEU A 351 20.19 0.04 -11.02
N PHE A 352 19.65 -0.94 -11.73
CA PHE A 352 20.21 -2.28 -11.84
C PHE A 352 21.55 -2.29 -12.59
N GLU A 353 21.63 -1.60 -13.72
CA GLU A 353 22.81 -1.50 -14.58
C GLU A 353 23.92 -0.69 -13.89
N ALA A 354 23.58 0.43 -13.25
CA ALA A 354 24.53 1.21 -12.47
C ALA A 354 25.11 0.41 -11.29
N GLU A 355 24.34 -0.49 -10.70
CA GLU A 355 24.79 -1.31 -9.58
C GLU A 355 25.52 -2.58 -10.01
N ALA A 356 25.11 -3.22 -11.10
CA ALA A 356 25.86 -4.30 -11.72
C ALA A 356 27.26 -3.86 -12.16
N LEU A 357 27.39 -2.60 -12.63
CA LEU A 357 28.66 -1.97 -13.00
C LEU A 357 29.46 -1.45 -11.78
N SER A 358 28.88 -1.39 -10.58
CA SER A 358 29.53 -0.91 -9.35
C SER A 358 29.97 -2.04 -8.41
N LEU A 359 29.62 -3.29 -8.73
CA LEU A 359 30.06 -4.46 -7.99
C LEU A 359 31.57 -4.69 -8.18
N PRO A 360 32.33 -4.97 -7.11
CA PRO A 360 33.76 -5.23 -7.22
C PRO A 360 34.02 -6.47 -8.09
N GLU A 361 34.96 -6.36 -9.02
CA GLU A 361 35.47 -7.47 -9.85
C GLU A 361 36.18 -8.50 -8.94
N GLY A 362 35.43 -9.44 -8.39
CA GLY A 362 35.96 -10.48 -7.52
C GLY A 362 35.00 -11.69 -7.41
N PRO A 363 35.52 -12.90 -7.12
CA PRO A 363 34.70 -14.10 -7.10
C PRO A 363 33.66 -14.08 -5.98
N LEU A 364 32.38 -14.27 -6.35
CA LEU A 364 31.21 -14.37 -5.45
C LEU A 364 31.30 -15.49 -4.40
N SER A 365 32.30 -16.38 -4.50
CA SER A 365 32.54 -17.47 -3.57
C SER A 365 33.19 -17.03 -2.25
N GLN A 366 33.65 -15.78 -2.15
CA GLN A 366 34.14 -15.23 -0.88
C GLN A 366 33.03 -14.46 -0.19
N GLN A 367 32.72 -14.85 1.05
CA GLN A 367 31.79 -14.14 1.92
C GLN A 367 32.19 -12.65 1.95
N PRO A 368 31.31 -11.70 1.56
CA PRO A 368 31.70 -10.31 1.46
C PRO A 368 32.21 -9.85 2.83
N ALA A 369 33.48 -9.46 2.90
CA ALA A 369 34.07 -8.93 4.12
C ALA A 369 33.45 -7.57 4.50
N ASP A 370 32.75 -6.94 3.55
CA ASP A 370 32.13 -5.64 3.67
C ASP A 370 30.60 -5.76 3.58
N CYS A 371 29.91 -5.19 4.56
CA CYS A 371 28.45 -5.24 4.71
C CYS A 371 27.77 -4.57 3.50
N ASP A 372 28.41 -3.56 2.92
CA ASP A 372 27.92 -2.82 1.76
C ASP A 372 27.88 -3.71 0.50
N ALA A 373 28.91 -4.50 0.22
CA ALA A 373 28.94 -5.37 -0.97
C ALA A 373 27.89 -6.49 -0.91
N ALA A 374 27.66 -7.07 0.28
CA ALA A 374 26.60 -8.04 0.49
C ALA A 374 25.20 -7.42 0.29
N GLN A 375 25.01 -6.19 0.75
CA GLN A 375 23.75 -5.44 0.58
C GLN A 375 23.48 -5.11 -0.89
N ARG A 376 24.51 -4.78 -1.67
CA ARG A 376 24.39 -4.54 -3.14
C ARG A 376 24.10 -5.80 -3.94
N LEU A 377 24.70 -6.94 -3.59
CA LEU A 377 24.37 -8.23 -4.21
C LEU A 377 22.94 -8.68 -3.90
N LEU A 378 22.50 -8.54 -2.65
CA LEU A 378 21.10 -8.78 -2.26
C LEU A 378 20.12 -7.86 -2.99
N LEU A 379 20.52 -6.61 -3.25
CA LEU A 379 19.73 -5.66 -4.03
C LEU A 379 19.64 -6.09 -5.50
N GLY A 380 20.77 -6.46 -6.12
CA GLY A 380 20.80 -7.02 -7.46
C GLY A 380 19.92 -8.26 -7.58
N ASP A 381 20.07 -9.25 -6.71
CA ASP A 381 19.23 -10.46 -6.74
C ASP A 381 17.74 -10.14 -6.49
N PHE A 382 17.43 -9.20 -5.59
CA PHE A 382 16.04 -8.85 -5.28
C PHE A 382 15.37 -8.06 -6.41
N LEU A 383 16.10 -7.14 -7.05
CA LEU A 383 15.62 -6.41 -8.22
C LEU A 383 15.49 -7.36 -9.41
N LEU A 384 16.42 -8.29 -9.60
CA LEU A 384 16.38 -9.29 -10.67
C LEU A 384 15.21 -10.23 -10.47
N ALA A 385 15.02 -10.78 -9.27
CA ALA A 385 13.89 -11.62 -8.93
C ALA A 385 12.56 -10.85 -9.07
N GLY A 386 12.52 -9.58 -8.65
CA GLY A 386 11.37 -8.70 -8.85
C GLY A 386 11.07 -8.42 -10.33
N THR A 387 12.10 -8.25 -11.16
CA THR A 387 11.96 -8.12 -12.61
C THR A 387 11.49 -9.43 -13.23
N LEU A 388 12.08 -10.57 -12.86
CA LEU A 388 11.77 -11.92 -13.35
C LEU A 388 10.35 -12.38 -12.98
N ASP A 389 9.90 -12.12 -11.74
CA ASP A 389 8.51 -12.34 -11.30
C ASP A 389 7.50 -11.54 -12.14
N HIS A 390 7.97 -10.55 -12.92
CA HIS A 390 7.14 -9.60 -13.67
C HIS A 390 7.37 -9.66 -15.20
N VAL A 391 8.30 -10.51 -15.67
CA VAL A 391 8.63 -10.74 -17.10
C VAL A 391 7.41 -11.21 -17.90
N GLY A 392 6.46 -11.91 -17.29
CA GLY A 392 5.21 -12.32 -17.97
C GLY A 392 4.30 -11.16 -18.42
N THR A 393 4.63 -9.91 -18.06
CA THR A 393 3.88 -8.70 -18.44
C THR A 393 4.68 -7.69 -19.25
N LEU A 394 5.94 -8.01 -19.55
CA LEU A 394 6.84 -7.21 -20.35
C LEU A 394 7.00 -7.88 -21.72
N ASP A 395 7.34 -7.10 -22.74
CA ASP A 395 7.72 -7.63 -24.04
C ASP A 395 8.85 -8.65 -23.84
N THR A 396 8.51 -9.93 -23.95
CA THR A 396 9.34 -11.07 -23.55
C THR A 396 10.71 -11.03 -24.23
N GLU A 397 10.78 -10.54 -25.47
CA GLU A 397 12.05 -10.38 -26.19
C GLU A 397 12.95 -9.34 -25.53
N ARG A 398 12.41 -8.20 -25.10
CA ARG A 398 13.21 -7.16 -24.44
C ARG A 398 13.71 -7.60 -23.06
N CYS A 399 12.91 -8.36 -22.32
CA CYS A 399 13.35 -8.89 -21.03
C CYS A 399 14.37 -10.02 -21.16
N VAL A 400 14.26 -10.86 -22.19
CA VAL A 400 15.23 -11.93 -22.48
C VAL A 400 16.56 -11.32 -22.92
N VAL A 401 16.56 -10.39 -23.88
CA VAL A 401 17.78 -9.69 -24.32
C VAL A 401 18.46 -8.99 -23.14
N LEU A 402 17.68 -8.35 -22.27
CA LEU A 402 18.24 -7.65 -21.11
C LEU A 402 18.76 -8.60 -20.02
N ALA A 403 18.07 -9.73 -19.79
CA ALA A 403 18.56 -10.77 -18.87
C ALA A 403 19.81 -11.45 -19.42
N GLU A 404 19.92 -11.63 -20.74
CA GLU A 404 21.09 -12.15 -21.44
C GLU A 404 22.26 -11.15 -21.39
N ASP A 405 22.02 -9.86 -21.60
CA ASP A 405 23.04 -8.81 -21.49
C ASP A 405 23.56 -8.67 -20.05
N VAL A 406 22.68 -8.79 -19.06
CA VAL A 406 23.04 -8.81 -17.63
C VAL A 406 23.83 -10.07 -17.27
N ALA A 407 23.36 -11.25 -17.68
CA ALA A 407 24.07 -12.51 -17.45
C ALA A 407 25.44 -12.51 -18.13
N THR A 408 25.53 -11.94 -19.33
CA THR A 408 26.79 -11.78 -20.07
C THR A 408 27.72 -10.80 -19.37
N SER A 409 27.21 -9.69 -18.84
CA SER A 409 28.02 -8.71 -18.10
C SER A 409 28.53 -9.28 -16.77
N ILE A 410 27.70 -10.03 -16.04
CA ILE A 410 28.09 -10.76 -14.82
C ILE A 410 29.15 -11.82 -15.15
N ALA A 411 28.95 -12.60 -16.22
CA ALA A 411 29.89 -13.63 -16.65
C ALA A 411 31.23 -13.04 -17.14
N HIS A 412 31.20 -11.89 -17.81
CA HIS A 412 32.41 -11.20 -18.28
C HIS A 412 33.21 -10.62 -17.12
N ALA A 413 32.54 -10.00 -16.15
CA ALA A 413 33.17 -9.54 -14.91
C ALA A 413 33.77 -10.71 -14.11
N ALA A 414 33.11 -11.88 -14.07
CA ALA A 414 33.63 -13.08 -13.43
C ALA A 414 34.85 -13.69 -14.15
N ALA A 415 34.90 -13.61 -15.49
CA ALA A 415 36.00 -14.14 -16.29
C ALA A 415 37.27 -13.26 -16.23
N GLN A 416 37.10 -11.94 -16.11
CA GLN A 416 38.22 -10.99 -16.00
C GLN A 416 38.93 -11.03 -14.64
N GLY A 417 38.31 -11.59 -13.61
CA GLY A 417 38.92 -11.81 -12.28
C GLY A 417 39.67 -13.13 -12.10
N SER A 418 39.88 -13.93 -13.17
CA SER A 418 40.50 -15.28 -13.10
C SER A 418 41.93 -15.35 -13.69
N THR A 419 42.54 -14.22 -14.02
CA THR A 419 43.97 -14.08 -14.39
C THR A 419 44.72 -13.33 -13.31
#